data_AF-A0A4Q9KCB4-F1
#
_entry.id   AF-A0A4Q9KCB4-F1
#
_cell.length_a   1.000
_cell.length_b   1.000
_cell.length_c   1.000
_cell.angle_alpha   90.00
_cell.angle_beta   90.00
_cell.angle_gamma   90.00
#
_symmetry.space_group_name_H-M   'P 1'
#
loop_
_entity.id
_entity.type
_entity.pdbx_description
1 polymer ?
#
loop_
_entity_poly.entity_id
_entity_poly.type
_entity_poly.pdbx_seq_one_letter_code
_entity_poly.pdbx_strand_id
1 'polypeptide(L)'
;MTPTKLQPTPGHPVWETHTDGFIYDCIHPSDPGVVRWVWGPASDAVDPRALAEQLRTSMRFEPVSIGIVPEPGPDRMGLVGMPTWMWAANPGPTTLGPQTRSLSSGGVSVTLTAEVISTRWEMGDGGVVTCRGPGTAYEDRYGAIDSPTCGYR
;
A
#
# COMPACT_ATOMS: atom_id res chain seq x y z
N MET A 1 -9.39 24.20 5.80
CA MET A 1 -9.49 25.29 6.79
C MET A 1 -8.87 24.77 8.06
N THR A 2 -7.84 25.42 8.57
CA THR A 2 -7.13 24.97 9.78
C THR A 2 -7.50 25.94 10.91
N PRO A 3 -7.74 25.47 12.14
CA PRO A 3 -8.02 26.36 13.26
C PRO A 3 -6.90 27.40 13.43
N THR A 4 -7.25 28.60 13.91
CA THR A 4 -6.24 29.62 14.21
C THR A 4 -5.26 29.09 15.26
N LYS A 5 -3.96 29.39 15.07
CA LYS A 5 -2.89 28.92 15.97
C LYS A 5 -3.11 29.35 17.43
N LEU A 6 -3.77 30.49 17.64
CA LEU A 6 -4.22 30.95 18.94
C LEU A 6 -5.73 31.18 18.88
N GLN A 7 -6.45 30.50 19.77
CA GLN A 7 -7.88 30.70 19.91
C GLN A 7 -8.14 31.99 20.71
N PRO A 8 -9.06 32.85 20.27
CA PRO A 8 -9.48 34.01 21.04
C PRO A 8 -10.01 33.58 22.42
N THR A 9 -9.81 34.42 23.43
CA THR A 9 -10.31 34.15 24.79
C THR A 9 -11.83 33.86 24.79
N PRO A 10 -12.32 32.97 25.67
CA PRO A 10 -13.76 32.75 25.83
C PRO A 10 -14.51 34.07 26.05
N GLY A 11 -15.60 34.28 25.31
CA GLY A 11 -16.40 35.52 25.34
C GLY A 11 -15.99 36.60 24.32
N HIS A 12 -14.94 36.37 23.51
CA HIS A 12 -14.65 37.22 22.34
C HIS A 12 -15.85 37.23 21.37
N PRO A 13 -16.24 38.38 20.76
CA PRO A 13 -17.45 38.48 19.94
C PRO A 13 -17.56 37.48 18.79
N VAL A 14 -16.41 37.00 18.28
CA VAL A 14 -16.35 35.98 17.22
C VAL A 14 -16.91 34.62 17.63
N TRP A 15 -16.97 34.33 18.93
CA TRP A 15 -17.61 33.12 19.45
C TRP A 15 -19.13 33.23 19.40
N GLU A 16 -19.68 34.44 19.28
CA GLU A 16 -21.11 34.72 19.37
C GLU A 16 -21.77 34.01 20.55
N THR A 17 -22.58 32.98 20.29
CA THR A 17 -23.23 32.14 21.32
C THR A 17 -22.65 30.72 21.39
N HIS A 18 -21.63 30.43 20.57
CA HIS A 18 -21.04 29.11 20.47
C HIS A 18 -20.01 28.87 21.59
N THR A 19 -20.11 27.69 22.19
CA THR A 19 -19.18 27.21 23.22
C THR A 19 -18.45 25.95 22.79
N ASP A 20 -18.79 25.43 21.62
CA ASP A 20 -18.27 24.22 21.00
C ASP A 20 -17.57 24.57 19.68
N GLY A 21 -16.41 23.96 19.42
CA GLY A 21 -15.67 24.18 18.17
C GLY A 21 -14.47 25.11 18.26
N PHE A 22 -14.07 25.65 17.12
CA PHE A 22 -12.85 26.44 16.97
C PHE A 22 -13.09 27.66 16.08
N ILE A 23 -12.27 28.68 16.26
CA ILE A 23 -12.18 29.83 15.35
C ILE A 23 -11.16 29.50 14.26
N TYR A 24 -11.53 29.82 13.02
CA TYR A 24 -10.73 29.59 11.82
C TYR A 24 -10.39 30.92 11.13
N ASP A 25 -9.21 30.98 10.52
CA ASP A 25 -8.81 32.08 9.62
C ASP A 25 -9.41 31.82 8.23
N CYS A 26 -10.27 32.73 7.78
CA CYS A 26 -10.85 32.73 6.44
C CYS A 26 -10.22 33.87 5.64
N ILE A 27 -9.54 33.51 4.55
CA ILE A 27 -8.95 34.46 3.60
C ILE A 27 -9.77 34.37 2.31
N HIS A 28 -10.38 35.48 1.90
CA HIS A 28 -11.16 35.50 0.68
C HIS A 28 -10.23 35.65 -0.54
N PRO A 29 -10.38 34.84 -1.62
CA PRO A 29 -9.46 34.89 -2.77
C PRO A 29 -9.35 36.25 -3.44
N SER A 30 -10.40 37.08 -3.39
CA SER A 30 -10.40 38.43 -3.96
C SER A 30 -9.77 39.50 -3.06
N ASP A 31 -9.45 39.18 -1.81
CA ASP A 31 -8.76 40.06 -0.86
C ASP A 31 -7.85 39.25 0.07
N PRO A 32 -6.72 38.72 -0.46
CA PRO A 32 -5.85 37.81 0.27
C PRO A 32 -5.12 38.46 1.44
N GLY A 33 -5.15 39.80 1.56
CA GLY A 33 -4.56 40.54 2.66
C GLY A 33 -5.44 40.63 3.90
N VAL A 34 -6.73 40.26 3.78
CA VAL A 34 -7.69 40.36 4.88
C VAL A 34 -8.01 38.97 5.42
N VAL A 35 -7.55 38.71 6.64
CA VAL A 35 -7.91 37.53 7.41
C VAL A 35 -9.18 37.85 8.20
N ARG A 36 -10.25 37.07 7.97
CA ARG A 36 -11.49 37.16 8.74
C ARG A 36 -11.62 35.94 9.64
N TRP A 37 -11.91 36.17 10.91
CA TRP A 37 -12.18 35.09 11.84
C TRP A 37 -13.62 34.64 11.73
N VAL A 38 -13.81 33.33 11.63
CA VAL A 38 -15.13 32.70 11.57
C VAL A 38 -15.18 31.54 12.56
N TRP A 39 -16.30 31.40 13.25
CA TRP A 39 -16.58 30.19 14.01
C TRP A 39 -16.87 29.03 13.06
N GLY A 40 -16.42 27.84 13.43
CA GLY A 40 -16.84 26.60 12.80
C GLY A 40 -16.94 25.48 13.84
N PRO A 41 -17.72 24.42 13.55
CA PRO A 41 -17.82 23.28 14.46
C PRO A 41 -16.43 22.71 14.73
N ALA A 42 -16.32 22.00 15.86
CA ALA A 42 -15.16 21.16 16.11
C ALA A 42 -15.09 20.17 14.94
N SER A 43 -14.19 20.42 14.01
CA SER A 43 -13.84 19.38 13.06
C SER A 43 -12.98 18.43 13.85
N ASP A 44 -13.32 17.14 13.82
CA ASP A 44 -12.32 16.12 14.02
C ASP A 44 -11.32 16.31 12.88
N ALA A 45 -10.38 17.25 13.07
CA ALA A 45 -9.34 17.52 12.12
C ALA A 45 -8.45 16.27 12.10
N VAL A 46 -8.79 15.33 11.23
CA VAL A 46 -8.06 14.09 11.06
C VAL A 46 -6.82 14.41 10.24
N ASP A 47 -5.65 14.09 10.78
CA ASP A 47 -4.41 14.18 10.03
C ASP A 47 -4.43 13.19 8.85
N PRO A 48 -4.38 13.66 7.59
CA PRO A 48 -4.35 12.77 6.43
C PRO A 48 -3.16 11.80 6.44
N ARG A 49 -2.04 12.20 7.06
CA ARG A 49 -0.89 11.31 7.23
C ARG A 49 -1.25 10.15 8.16
N ALA A 50 -1.86 10.42 9.31
CA ALA A 50 -2.31 9.36 10.22
C ALA A 50 -3.28 8.39 9.52
N LEU A 51 -4.20 8.90 8.69
CA LEU A 51 -5.13 8.08 7.91
C LEU A 51 -4.40 7.21 6.87
N ALA A 52 -3.40 7.76 6.18
CA ALA A 52 -2.57 7.02 5.23
C ALA A 52 -1.73 5.93 5.91
N GLU A 53 -1.15 6.21 7.08
CA GLU A 53 -0.39 5.25 7.88
C GLU A 53 -1.29 4.09 8.37
N GLN A 54 -2.49 4.40 8.83
CA GLN A 54 -3.50 3.40 9.20
C GLN A 54 -3.90 2.54 7.99
N LEU A 55 -4.16 3.18 6.85
CA LEU A 55 -4.52 2.45 5.64
C LEU A 55 -3.38 1.55 5.18
N ARG A 56 -2.13 2.03 5.19
CA ARG A 56 -0.92 1.23 4.85
C ARG A 56 -0.78 0.01 5.76
N THR A 57 -0.91 0.17 7.08
CA THR A 57 -0.78 -0.95 8.03
C THR A 57 -1.92 -1.96 7.90
N SER A 58 -3.07 -1.56 7.35
CA SER A 58 -4.17 -2.48 7.04
C SER A 58 -3.93 -3.34 5.79
N MET A 59 -3.02 -2.92 4.89
CA MET A 59 -2.74 -3.61 3.64
C MET A 59 -1.78 -4.77 3.90
N ARG A 60 -2.29 -6.00 3.84
CA ARG A 60 -1.53 -7.22 4.08
C ARG A 60 -1.42 -8.00 2.79
N PHE A 61 -0.20 -8.45 2.50
CA PHE A 61 0.07 -9.40 1.42
C PHE A 61 0.34 -10.78 2.01
N GLU A 62 -0.19 -11.79 1.35
CA GLU A 62 0.06 -13.20 1.64
C GLU A 62 1.24 -13.69 0.78
N PRO A 63 2.03 -14.66 1.27
CA PRO A 63 3.03 -15.31 0.44
C PRO A 63 2.40 -15.94 -0.81
N VAL A 64 3.14 -15.94 -1.91
CA VAL A 64 2.76 -16.72 -3.09
C VAL A 64 2.85 -18.22 -2.77
N SER A 65 1.92 -18.99 -3.31
CA SER A 65 2.09 -20.43 -3.46
C SER A 65 3.25 -20.67 -4.44
N ILE A 66 4.16 -21.54 -4.04
CA ILE A 66 5.36 -21.87 -4.82
C ILE A 66 4.95 -22.71 -6.02
N GLY A 67 5.11 -22.16 -7.22
CA GLY A 67 5.25 -22.93 -8.45
C GLY A 67 6.73 -23.17 -8.71
N ILE A 68 7.15 -24.42 -8.84
CA ILE A 68 8.54 -24.77 -9.08
C ILE A 68 8.64 -26.03 -9.95
N VAL A 69 9.61 -26.07 -10.87
CA VAL A 69 10.04 -27.29 -11.57
C VAL A 69 11.54 -27.44 -11.43
N PRO A 70 12.06 -28.64 -11.08
CA PRO A 70 11.32 -29.86 -10.74
C PRO A 70 10.48 -29.71 -9.47
N GLU A 71 9.29 -30.30 -9.47
CA GLU A 71 8.40 -30.26 -8.30
C GLU A 71 8.97 -31.16 -7.18
N PRO A 72 8.88 -30.75 -5.91
CA PRO A 72 9.33 -31.56 -4.79
C PRO A 72 8.37 -32.73 -4.51
N GLY A 73 8.90 -33.91 -4.17
CA GLY A 73 8.09 -35.03 -3.68
C GLY A 73 8.75 -36.41 -3.82
N PRO A 74 8.29 -37.42 -3.07
CA PRO A 74 8.90 -38.75 -3.03
C PRO A 74 8.89 -39.50 -4.39
N ASP A 75 7.93 -39.19 -5.26
CA ASP A 75 7.82 -39.75 -6.61
C ASP A 75 8.10 -38.72 -7.72
N ARG A 76 8.80 -37.64 -7.39
CA ARG A 76 9.18 -36.59 -8.34
C ARG A 76 10.67 -36.67 -8.62
N MET A 77 11.02 -36.90 -9.88
CA MET A 77 12.42 -37.00 -10.31
C MET A 77 12.88 -35.66 -10.87
N GLY A 78 13.94 -35.10 -10.28
CA GLY A 78 14.72 -34.04 -10.90
C GLY A 78 15.73 -34.64 -11.88
N LEU A 79 15.69 -34.21 -13.14
CA LEU A 79 16.71 -34.56 -14.12
C LEU A 79 17.97 -33.70 -13.90
N VAL A 80 19.13 -34.32 -13.86
CA VAL A 80 20.42 -33.60 -13.76
C VAL A 80 20.61 -32.72 -14.99
N GLY A 81 20.94 -31.46 -14.76
CA GLY A 81 21.17 -30.47 -15.82
C GLY A 81 19.91 -29.73 -16.30
N MET A 82 18.74 -30.02 -15.74
CA MET A 82 17.55 -29.19 -15.96
C MET A 82 17.63 -27.91 -15.12
N PRO A 83 17.34 -26.73 -15.71
CA PRO A 83 17.26 -25.50 -14.94
C PRO A 83 16.05 -25.53 -14.02
N THR A 84 16.17 -24.93 -12.84
CA THR A 84 15.04 -24.77 -11.92
C THR A 84 14.21 -23.57 -12.37
N TRP A 85 12.91 -23.74 -12.53
CA TRP A 85 11.95 -22.68 -12.85
C TRP A 85 11.12 -22.35 -11.62
N MET A 86 10.83 -21.07 -11.37
CA MET A 86 10.01 -20.64 -10.24
C MET A 86 8.98 -19.59 -10.67
N TRP A 87 7.78 -19.66 -10.13
CA TRP A 87 6.71 -18.70 -10.37
C TRP A 87 5.72 -18.66 -9.20
N ALA A 88 4.95 -17.58 -9.11
CA ALA A 88 3.80 -17.49 -8.23
C ALA A 88 2.65 -18.32 -8.79
N ALA A 89 2.28 -19.41 -8.13
CA ALA A 89 1.21 -20.30 -8.59
C ALA A 89 -0.21 -19.71 -8.38
N ASN A 90 -0.35 -18.70 -7.54
CA ASN A 90 -1.60 -18.02 -7.21
C ASN A 90 -1.45 -16.48 -7.33
N PRO A 91 -1.09 -15.95 -8.51
CA PRO A 91 -0.92 -14.51 -8.67
C PRO A 91 -2.28 -13.81 -8.47
N GLY A 92 -2.34 -12.83 -7.58
CA GLY A 92 -3.59 -12.14 -7.25
C GLY A 92 -3.39 -10.87 -6.41
N PRO A 93 -4.49 -10.15 -6.10
CA PRO A 93 -4.43 -8.85 -5.44
C PRO A 93 -3.73 -8.87 -4.08
N THR A 94 -3.81 -9.97 -3.33
CA THR A 94 -3.18 -10.13 -2.02
C THR A 94 -1.81 -10.82 -2.07
N THR A 95 -1.38 -11.37 -3.21
CA THR A 95 -0.09 -12.08 -3.31
C THR A 95 0.96 -11.31 -4.11
N LEU A 96 0.54 -10.66 -5.20
CA LEU A 96 1.41 -9.81 -6.02
C LEU A 96 0.83 -8.41 -6.23
N GLY A 97 -0.49 -8.24 -6.06
CA GLY A 97 -1.17 -6.99 -6.31
C GLY A 97 -1.63 -6.81 -7.76
N PRO A 98 -2.16 -5.63 -8.08
CA PRO A 98 -2.33 -4.50 -7.16
C PRO A 98 -3.44 -4.73 -6.12
N GLN A 99 -3.25 -4.21 -4.91
CA GLN A 99 -4.29 -4.07 -3.88
C GLN A 99 -4.64 -2.59 -3.72
N THR A 100 -5.91 -2.23 -3.89
CA THR A 100 -6.39 -0.85 -3.69
C THR A 100 -7.31 -0.79 -2.48
N ARG A 101 -7.11 0.19 -1.60
CA ARG A 101 -8.02 0.49 -0.48
C ARG A 101 -8.21 1.98 -0.30
N SER A 102 -9.36 2.34 0.28
CA SER A 102 -9.70 3.72 0.61
C SER A 102 -10.22 3.81 2.04
N LEU A 103 -9.94 4.93 2.70
CA LEU A 103 -10.43 5.24 4.03
C LEU A 103 -10.81 6.72 4.09
N SER A 104 -11.97 7.01 4.68
CA SER A 104 -12.50 8.37 4.80
C SER A 104 -12.80 8.70 6.25
N SER A 105 -12.36 9.85 6.72
CA SER A 105 -12.67 10.37 8.06
C SER A 105 -12.49 11.89 8.08
N GLY A 106 -13.30 12.60 8.88
CA GLY A 106 -13.21 14.06 9.00
C GLY A 106 -13.36 14.83 7.68
N GLY A 107 -14.12 14.30 6.71
CA GLY A 107 -14.28 14.90 5.37
C GLY A 107 -13.09 14.73 4.43
N VAL A 108 -12.03 14.03 4.86
CA VAL A 108 -10.88 13.66 4.04
C VAL A 108 -11.01 12.20 3.61
N SER A 109 -10.66 11.90 2.37
CA SER A 109 -10.57 10.54 1.83
C SER A 109 -9.14 10.28 1.34
N VAL A 110 -8.56 9.15 1.74
CA VAL A 110 -7.25 8.68 1.30
C VAL A 110 -7.43 7.35 0.58
N THR A 111 -6.84 7.22 -0.60
CA THR A 111 -6.79 5.97 -1.39
C THR A 111 -5.34 5.56 -1.59
N LEU A 112 -5.03 4.29 -1.34
CA LEU A 112 -3.71 3.69 -1.57
C LEU A 112 -3.82 2.49 -2.49
N THR A 113 -2.86 2.39 -3.42
CA THR A 113 -2.65 1.23 -4.29
C THR A 113 -1.25 0.69 -4.02
N ALA A 114 -1.14 -0.60 -3.71
CA ALA A 114 0.14 -1.27 -3.46
C ALA A 114 0.31 -2.47 -4.40
N GLU A 115 1.54 -2.71 -4.83
CA GLU A 115 1.94 -3.83 -5.68
C GLU A 115 3.28 -4.39 -5.20
N VAL A 116 3.47 -5.70 -5.31
CA VAL A 116 4.71 -6.37 -4.96
C VAL A 116 5.74 -6.11 -6.06
N ILE A 117 6.88 -5.51 -5.68
CA ILE A 117 7.95 -5.17 -6.63
C ILE A 117 8.81 -6.38 -7.02
N SER A 118 8.99 -7.35 -6.11
CA SER A 118 9.79 -8.54 -6.35
C SER A 118 9.52 -9.63 -5.33
N THR A 119 9.74 -10.88 -5.73
CA THR A 119 9.76 -12.07 -4.88
C THR A 119 11.19 -12.55 -4.71
N ARG A 120 11.57 -12.88 -3.48
CA ARG A 120 12.87 -13.46 -3.14
C ARG A 120 12.69 -14.95 -2.87
N TRP A 121 13.41 -15.78 -3.62
CA TRP A 121 13.39 -17.23 -3.55
C TRP A 121 14.65 -17.71 -2.85
N GLU A 122 14.49 -18.35 -1.70
CA GLU A 122 15.58 -18.99 -0.97
C GLU A 122 15.64 -20.45 -1.40
N MET A 123 16.75 -20.86 -2.01
CA MET A 123 16.85 -22.16 -2.70
C MET A 123 17.18 -23.32 -1.77
N GLY A 124 17.53 -23.03 -0.51
CA GLY A 124 17.88 -24.03 0.51
C GLY A 124 19.34 -24.50 0.48
N ASP A 125 20.08 -24.22 -0.58
CA ASP A 125 21.54 -24.44 -0.72
C ASP A 125 22.38 -23.20 -0.33
N GLY A 126 21.73 -22.16 0.17
CA GLY A 126 22.32 -20.84 0.44
C GLY A 126 22.19 -19.85 -0.72
N GLY A 127 21.78 -20.31 -1.90
CA GLY A 127 21.45 -19.47 -3.05
C GLY A 127 20.15 -18.71 -2.88
N VAL A 128 20.10 -17.51 -3.45
CA VAL A 128 18.91 -16.66 -3.44
C VAL A 128 18.69 -16.00 -4.79
N VAL A 129 17.50 -16.18 -5.36
CA VAL A 129 17.07 -15.54 -6.61
C VAL A 129 16.02 -14.48 -6.32
N THR A 130 16.17 -13.29 -6.90
CA THR A 130 15.14 -12.24 -6.83
C THR A 130 14.48 -12.09 -8.19
N CYS A 131 13.18 -12.34 -8.26
CA CYS A 131 12.39 -12.26 -9.48
C CYS A 131 11.37 -11.13 -9.40
N ARG A 132 11.05 -10.52 -10.53
CA ARG A 132 10.02 -9.49 -10.64
C ARG A 132 8.77 -10.05 -11.30
N GLY A 133 7.61 -9.61 -10.82
CA GLY A 133 6.32 -10.10 -11.31
C GLY A 133 6.04 -11.57 -10.94
N PRO A 134 5.04 -12.20 -11.58
CA PRO A 134 4.58 -13.53 -11.23
C PRO A 134 5.52 -14.66 -11.67
N GLY A 135 6.49 -14.41 -12.55
CA GLY A 135 7.24 -15.46 -13.22
C GLY A 135 6.43 -16.17 -14.31
N THR A 136 7.05 -17.15 -14.96
CA THR A 136 6.45 -17.93 -16.05
C THR A 136 6.24 -19.35 -15.58
N ALA A 137 5.00 -19.81 -15.59
CA ALA A 137 4.70 -21.20 -15.27
C ALA A 137 5.37 -22.13 -16.29
N TYR A 138 6.00 -23.19 -15.80
CA TYR A 138 6.60 -24.20 -16.65
C TYR A 138 5.51 -25.04 -17.35
N GLU A 139 5.79 -25.43 -18.58
CA GLU A 139 5.03 -26.39 -19.37
C GLU A 139 6.01 -27.35 -20.03
N ASP A 140 5.66 -28.64 -20.16
CA ASP A 140 6.57 -29.69 -20.66
C ASP A 140 7.20 -29.37 -22.02
N ARG A 141 6.51 -28.59 -22.86
CA ARG A 141 7.01 -28.12 -24.16
C ARG A 141 8.28 -27.28 -24.08
N TYR A 142 8.60 -26.70 -22.92
CA TYR A 142 9.80 -25.89 -22.73
C TYR A 142 11.06 -26.74 -22.56
N GLY A 143 10.93 -27.98 -22.10
CA GLY A 143 12.07 -28.88 -21.92
C GLY A 143 13.19 -28.23 -21.08
N ALA A 144 14.43 -28.36 -21.56
CA ALA A 144 15.64 -27.96 -20.82
C ALA A 144 16.06 -26.48 -20.98
N ILE A 145 15.17 -25.61 -21.50
CA ILE A 145 15.52 -24.19 -21.65
C ILE A 145 15.46 -23.45 -20.31
N ASP A 146 16.22 -22.37 -20.18
CA ASP A 146 16.16 -21.50 -19.01
C ASP A 146 14.82 -20.77 -18.93
N SER A 147 14.35 -20.52 -17.71
CA SER A 147 13.17 -19.71 -17.48
C SER A 147 13.37 -18.31 -18.05
N PRO A 148 12.43 -17.79 -18.86
CA PRO A 148 12.54 -16.46 -19.43
C PRO A 148 12.39 -15.34 -18.38
N THR A 149 11.87 -15.66 -17.20
CA THR A 149 11.53 -14.66 -16.17
C THR A 149 12.13 -14.94 -14.80
N CYS A 150 12.22 -16.20 -14.38
CA CYS A 150 12.64 -16.57 -13.03
C CYS A 150 13.12 -18.02 -12.96
N GLY A 151 14.43 -18.22 -12.77
CA GLY A 151 15.04 -19.54 -12.66
C GLY A 151 16.38 -19.55 -11.91
N TYR A 152 16.86 -20.75 -11.62
CA TYR A 152 18.09 -21.02 -10.84
C TYR A 152 18.87 -22.21 -11.41
N ARG A 153 20.20 -22.22 -11.21
CA ARG A 153 21.12 -23.26 -11.66
C ARG A 153 22.17 -23.55 -10.60
#